data_AF-A0A2V9P9H9-F1
#
_entry.id   AF-A0A2V9P9H9-F1
#
_cell.length_a   1.000
_cell.length_b   1.000
_cell.length_c   1.000
_cell.angle_alpha   90.00
_cell.angle_beta   90.00
_cell.angle_gamma   90.00
#
_symmetry.space_group_name_H-M   'P 1'
#
loop_
_entity.id
_entity.type
_entity.pdbx_description
1 polymer ?
#
loop_
_entity_poly.entity_id
_entity_poly.type
_entity_poly.pdbx_seq_one_letter_code
_entity_poly.pdbx_strand_id
1 'polypeptide(L)'
;MKFLASLFLAVLLCSSANPQARNNWPHPPQSASQVPANGEPKTSGPRTGADPLELQRQAKELLELSQSLQPDMESVNHGILPKDTIEKLKRIEKLSKRMRGELGQ
;
A
#
# COMPACT_ATOMS: atom_id res chain seq x y z
N MET A 1 -4.22 -5.45 -37.70
CA MET A 1 -5.22 -4.38 -37.49
C MET A 1 -6.57 -4.87 -36.94
N LYS A 2 -7.11 -6.03 -37.35
CA LYS A 2 -8.43 -6.54 -36.86
C LYS A 2 -8.44 -7.03 -35.40
N PHE A 3 -7.34 -7.61 -34.91
CA PHE A 3 -7.25 -8.10 -33.51
C PHE A 3 -7.12 -6.98 -32.47
N LEU A 4 -6.46 -5.87 -32.82
CA LEU A 4 -6.34 -4.69 -31.95
C LEU A 4 -7.68 -3.96 -31.77
N ALA A 5 -8.49 -3.88 -32.82
CA ALA A 5 -9.84 -3.31 -32.77
C ALA A 5 -10.80 -4.15 -31.90
N SER A 6 -10.64 -5.48 -31.89
CA SER A 6 -11.46 -6.39 -31.08
C SER A 6 -11.16 -6.30 -29.58
N LEU A 7 -9.91 -6.05 -29.19
CA LEU A 7 -9.53 -5.91 -27.78
C LEU A 7 -10.02 -4.56 -27.21
N PHE A 8 -9.94 -3.49 -28.01
CA PHE A 8 -10.44 -2.17 -27.64
C PHE A 8 -11.97 -2.15 -27.44
N LEU A 9 -12.72 -2.87 -28.28
CA LEU A 9 -14.17 -2.99 -28.17
C LEU A 9 -14.60 -3.77 -26.90
N ALA A 10 -13.80 -4.76 -26.48
CA ALA A 10 -14.06 -5.53 -25.26
C ALA A 10 -13.86 -4.71 -23.97
N VAL A 11 -12.88 -3.80 -23.95
CA VAL A 11 -12.63 -2.92 -22.79
C VAL A 11 -13.72 -1.86 -22.63
N LEU A 12 -14.35 -1.41 -23.73
CA LEU A 12 -15.41 -0.40 -23.70
C LEU A 12 -16.73 -0.90 -23.09
N LEU A 13 -16.99 -2.22 -23.11
CA LEU A 13 -18.26 -2.83 -22.71
C LEU A 13 -18.32 -3.27 -21.22
N CYS A 14 -17.20 -3.23 -20.48
CA CYS A 14 -17.15 -3.68 -19.07
C CYS A 14 -17.32 -2.55 -18.04
N SER A 15 -17.65 -1.33 -18.45
CA SER A 15 -17.97 -0.23 -17.52
C SER A 15 -19.42 -0.31 -17.03
N SER A 16 -19.76 -1.38 -16.29
CA SER A 16 -21.07 -1.53 -15.66
C SER A 16 -21.10 -0.83 -14.29
N ALA A 17 -21.84 0.28 -14.23
CA ALA A 17 -22.65 0.80 -13.13
C ALA A 17 -22.10 0.64 -11.69
N ASN A 18 -21.56 1.74 -11.13
CA ASN A 18 -21.54 1.93 -9.68
C ASN A 18 -22.94 2.36 -9.21
N PRO A 19 -23.69 1.56 -8.43
CA PRO A 19 -24.90 2.05 -7.78
C PRO A 19 -24.50 3.14 -6.79
N GLN A 20 -24.93 4.38 -7.06
CA GLN A 20 -24.89 5.45 -6.07
C GLN A 20 -25.91 5.12 -4.96
N ALA A 21 -25.47 4.39 -3.95
CA ALA A 21 -26.22 4.29 -2.69
C ALA A 21 -26.19 5.66 -2.01
N ARG A 22 -27.14 6.53 -2.37
CA ARG A 22 -27.43 7.77 -1.67
C ARG A 22 -28.08 7.40 -0.34
N ASN A 23 -27.26 7.13 0.67
CA ASN A 23 -27.72 6.99 2.05
C ASN A 23 -28.16 8.36 2.60
N ASN A 24 -29.29 8.85 2.12
CA ASN A 24 -30.00 10.00 2.68
C ASN A 24 -31.14 9.49 3.56
N TRP A 25 -30.77 8.76 4.62
CA TRP A 25 -31.72 8.41 5.67
C TRP A 25 -31.82 9.57 6.65
N PRO A 26 -33.03 9.99 7.06
CA PRO A 26 -33.17 10.97 8.13
C PRO A 26 -32.58 10.38 9.41
N HIS A 27 -31.61 11.09 9.98
CA HIS A 27 -31.01 10.71 11.25
C HIS A 27 -32.03 10.93 12.38
N PRO A 28 -32.16 10.00 13.34
CA PRO A 28 -32.97 10.25 14.53
C PRO A 28 -32.40 11.45 15.30
N PRO A 29 -33.24 12.30 15.90
CA PRO A 29 -32.77 13.44 16.70
C PRO A 29 -31.89 12.93 17.85
N GLN A 30 -30.79 13.64 18.11
CA GLN A 30 -29.88 13.32 19.21
C GLN A 30 -30.64 13.38 20.55
N SER A 31 -30.47 12.34 21.37
CA SER A 31 -31.01 12.30 22.73
C SER A 31 -30.46 13.48 23.53
N ALA A 32 -31.30 14.17 24.31
CA ALA A 32 -30.98 15.36 25.11
C ALA A 32 -29.97 15.13 26.26
N SER A 33 -29.15 14.08 26.21
CA SER A 33 -28.26 13.64 27.28
C SER A 33 -26.77 13.69 26.93
N GLN A 34 -26.37 14.15 25.73
CA GLN A 34 -24.95 14.29 25.38
C GLN A 34 -24.55 15.76 25.34
N VAL A 35 -24.14 16.23 26.51
CA VAL A 35 -23.36 17.43 26.80
C VAL A 35 -22.20 17.56 25.81
N PRO A 36 -21.86 18.77 25.29
CA PRO A 36 -20.75 18.94 24.37
C PRO A 36 -19.42 18.73 25.10
N ALA A 37 -18.83 17.53 24.95
CA ALA A 37 -17.42 17.35 25.18
C ALA A 37 -16.68 17.90 23.95
N ASN A 38 -16.24 19.15 24.08
CA ASN A 38 -15.10 19.78 23.43
C ASN A 38 -14.53 18.97 22.25
N GLY A 39 -14.97 19.29 21.03
CA GLY A 39 -14.33 18.84 19.80
C GLY A 39 -12.99 19.54 19.65
N GLU A 40 -11.95 19.05 20.32
CA GLU A 40 -10.59 19.41 19.97
C GLU A 40 -10.22 18.67 18.67
N PRO A 41 -9.91 19.37 17.57
CA PRO A 41 -9.23 18.73 16.46
C PRO A 41 -7.90 18.22 17.02
N LYS A 42 -7.69 16.90 17.01
CA LYS A 42 -6.36 16.31 17.16
C LYS A 42 -5.51 16.89 16.04
N THR A 43 -4.83 17.99 16.32
CA THR A 43 -3.83 18.57 15.45
C THR A 43 -2.78 17.49 15.29
N SER A 44 -2.77 16.85 14.12
CA SER A 44 -1.65 16.05 13.67
C SER A 44 -0.41 16.91 13.90
N GLY A 45 0.46 16.46 14.82
CA GLY A 45 1.71 17.15 15.14
C GLY A 45 2.55 17.39 13.89
N PRO A 46 3.67 18.11 14.02
CA PRO A 46 4.47 18.51 12.87
C PRO A 46 4.81 17.27 12.03
N ARG A 47 4.22 17.19 10.84
CA ARG A 47 4.48 16.13 9.87
C ARG A 47 5.92 16.30 9.46
N THR A 48 6.80 15.52 10.07
CA THR A 48 8.21 15.49 9.70
C THR A 48 8.26 14.75 8.38
N GLY A 49 8.11 15.49 7.28
CA GLY A 49 8.06 14.91 5.95
C GLY A 49 9.28 14.02 5.73
N ALA A 50 9.03 12.82 5.22
CA ALA A 50 10.10 11.89 4.87
C ALA A 50 11.11 12.56 3.93
N ASP A 51 12.40 12.40 4.21
CA ASP A 51 13.46 12.89 3.31
C ASP A 51 13.38 12.12 1.99
N PRO A 52 13.08 12.79 0.86
CA PRO A 52 12.92 12.13 -0.43
C PRO A 52 14.20 11.40 -0.89
N LEU A 53 15.39 11.89 -0.48
CA LEU A 53 16.66 11.25 -0.82
C LEU A 53 16.81 9.90 -0.09
N GLU A 54 16.47 9.86 1.19
CA GLU A 54 16.48 8.63 1.99
C GLU A 54 15.43 7.64 1.49
N LEU A 55 14.23 8.11 1.11
CA LEU A 55 13.21 7.24 0.55
C LEU A 55 13.66 6.59 -0.76
N GLN A 56 14.32 7.35 -1.63
CA GLN A 56 14.86 6.82 -2.89
C GLN A 56 15.99 5.82 -2.65
N ARG A 57 16.85 6.08 -1.65
CA ARG A 57 17.90 5.14 -1.23
C ARG A 57 17.32 3.83 -0.71
N GLN A 58 16.29 3.90 0.14
CA GLN A 58 15.58 2.71 0.66
C GLN A 58 14.95 1.90 -0.47
N ALA A 59 14.34 2.56 -1.46
CA ALA A 59 13.77 1.91 -2.63
C ALA A 59 14.85 1.15 -3.45
N LYS A 60 16.02 1.76 -3.62
CA LYS A 60 17.16 1.12 -4.30
C LYS A 60 17.68 -0.10 -3.54
N GLU A 61 17.84 0.01 -2.22
CA GLU A 61 18.26 -1.12 -1.37
C GLU A 61 17.26 -2.28 -1.44
N LEU A 62 15.96 -1.97 -1.45
CA LEU A 62 14.91 -2.98 -1.60
C LEU A 62 14.99 -3.70 -2.96
N LEU A 63 15.26 -2.97 -4.04
CA LEU A 63 15.48 -3.56 -5.37
C LEU A 63 16.68 -4.50 -5.37
N GLU A 64 17.83 -4.06 -4.85
CA GLU A 64 19.06 -4.86 -4.78
C GLU A 64 18.86 -6.14 -3.96
N LEU A 65 18.22 -6.05 -2.80
CA LEU A 65 17.89 -7.22 -1.98
C LEU A 65 16.96 -8.19 -2.70
N SER A 66 15.93 -7.68 -3.38
CA SER A 66 14.98 -8.49 -4.13
C SER A 66 15.64 -9.21 -5.32
N GLN A 67 16.60 -8.56 -5.98
CA GLN A 67 17.42 -9.19 -7.01
C GLN A 67 18.34 -10.27 -6.44
N SER A 68 18.96 -10.00 -5.28
CA SER A 68 19.85 -10.96 -4.61
C SER A 68 19.14 -12.21 -4.08
N LEU A 69 17.81 -12.20 -3.99
CA LEU A 69 16.99 -13.34 -3.60
C LEU A 69 16.69 -14.31 -4.76
N GLN A 70 16.86 -13.89 -6.01
CA GLN A 70 16.59 -14.74 -7.18
C GLN A 70 17.41 -16.05 -7.14
N PRO A 71 18.74 -16.04 -7.00
CA PRO A 71 19.53 -17.28 -6.91
C PRO A 71 19.26 -18.08 -5.64
N ASP A 72 18.88 -17.42 -4.55
CA ASP A 72 18.48 -18.10 -3.32
C ASP A 72 17.21 -18.93 -3.55
N MET A 73 16.25 -18.40 -4.31
CA MET A 73 15.01 -19.12 -4.63
C MET A 73 15.26 -20.31 -5.55
N GLU A 74 16.22 -20.20 -6.48
CA GLU A 74 16.67 -21.34 -7.28
C GLU A 74 17.24 -22.45 -6.39
N SER A 75 18.10 -22.09 -5.42
CA SER A 75 18.65 -23.05 -4.45
C SER A 75 17.54 -23.72 -3.62
N VAL A 76 16.53 -22.94 -3.19
CA VAL A 76 15.37 -23.45 -2.44
C VAL A 76 14.55 -24.43 -3.28
N ASN A 77 14.37 -24.18 -4.58
CA ASN A 77 13.71 -25.11 -5.49
C ASN A 77 14.45 -26.45 -5.62
N HIS A 78 15.77 -26.45 -5.38
CA HIS A 78 16.59 -27.65 -5.30
C HIS A 78 16.65 -28.28 -3.89
N GLY A 79 15.84 -27.80 -2.95
CA GLY A 79 15.77 -28.31 -1.58
C GLY A 79 16.87 -27.80 -0.65
N ILE A 80 17.62 -26.77 -1.07
CA ILE A 80 18.71 -26.17 -0.30
C ILE A 80 18.28 -24.78 0.14
N LEU A 81 18.23 -24.52 1.45
CA LEU A 81 17.98 -23.18 1.98
C LEU A 81 19.31 -22.49 2.30
N PRO A 82 19.75 -21.47 1.53
CA PRO A 82 20.92 -20.70 1.89
C PRO A 82 20.72 -19.99 3.23
N LYS A 83 21.77 -19.96 4.06
CA LYS A 83 21.73 -19.42 5.43
C LYS A 83 21.19 -17.97 5.48
N ASP A 84 21.54 -17.17 4.48
CA ASP A 84 21.27 -15.74 4.48
C ASP A 84 19.90 -15.39 3.88
N THR A 85 19.19 -16.33 3.27
CA THR A 85 17.91 -16.10 2.60
C THR A 85 16.85 -15.55 3.56
N ILE A 86 16.76 -16.12 4.76
CA ILE A 86 15.82 -15.65 5.79
C ILE A 86 16.15 -14.23 6.25
N GLU A 87 17.45 -13.91 6.37
CA GLU A 87 17.89 -12.57 6.78
C GLU A 87 17.61 -11.52 5.70
N LYS A 88 17.86 -11.86 4.43
CA LYS A 88 17.50 -11.01 3.28
C LYS A 88 16.00 -10.70 3.27
N LEU A 89 15.15 -11.71 3.49
CA LEU A 89 13.68 -11.53 3.57
C LEU A 89 13.28 -10.60 4.71
N LYS A 90 13.83 -10.78 5.92
CA LYS A 90 13.59 -9.89 7.06
C LYS A 90 14.01 -8.45 6.75
N ARG A 91 15.13 -8.27 6.06
CA ARG A 91 15.62 -6.94 5.69
C ARG A 91 14.69 -6.24 4.70
N ILE A 92 14.17 -6.98 3.71
CA ILE A 92 13.14 -6.47 2.79
C ILE A 92 11.88 -6.05 3.56
N GLU A 93 11.37 -6.90 4.45
CA GLU A 93 10.19 -6.59 5.25
C GLU A 93 10.39 -5.29 6.06
N LYS A 94 11.54 -5.16 6.72
CA LYS A 94 11.89 -3.97 7.51
C LYS A 94 11.94 -2.71 6.65
N LEU A 95 12.55 -2.77 5.47
CA LEU A 95 12.59 -1.66 4.52
C LEU A 95 11.20 -1.28 4.03
N SER A 96 10.38 -2.26 3.62
CA SER A 96 9.01 -2.01 3.15
C SER A 96 8.15 -1.35 4.23
N LYS A 97 8.25 -1.82 5.49
CA LYS A 97 7.53 -1.23 6.62
C LYS A 97 7.95 0.21 6.88
N ARG A 98 9.26 0.48 6.81
CA ARG A 98 9.82 1.83 6.99
C ARG A 98 9.32 2.78 5.92
N MET A 99 9.46 2.42 4.64
CA MET A 99 9.00 3.24 3.52
C MET A 99 7.51 3.53 3.61
N ARG A 100 6.69 2.53 3.97
CA ARG A 100 5.24 2.73 4.16
C ARG A 100 4.95 3.67 5.33
N GLY A 101 5.71 3.56 6.42
CA GLY A 101 5.60 4.45 7.57
C GLY A 101 5.98 5.90 7.23
N GLU A 102 7.01 6.09 6.43
CA GLU A 102 7.49 7.40 5.95
C GLU A 102 6.52 8.04 4.94
N LEU A 103 5.89 7.26 4.06
CA LEU A 103 4.91 7.74 3.07
C LEU A 103 3.50 7.97 3.65
N GLY A 104 3.13 7.27 4.72
CA GLY A 104 1.82 7.36 5.35
C GLY A 104 1.73 8.40 6.48
N GLN A 105 2.79 9.20 6.68
CA GLN A 105 2.88 10.27 7.67
C GLN A 105 2.32 11.61 7.18
#